data_AF-A0A1E7FXX1-F1
#
_entry.id   AF-A0A1E7FXX1-F1
#
_cell.length_a   1.000
_cell.length_b   1.000
_cell.length_c   1.000
_cell.angle_alpha   90.00
_cell.angle_beta   90.00
_cell.angle_gamma   90.00
#
_symmetry.space_group_name_H-M   'P 1'
#
loop_
_entity.id
_entity.type
_entity.pdbx_description
1 polymer ?
#
loop_
_entity_poly.entity_id
_entity_poly.type
_entity_poly.pdbx_seq_one_letter_code
_entity_poly.pdbx_strand_id
1 'polypeptide(L)'
;MSVAEQHLEKDGGNFVCDSCGKNKPTHFIQVPTDCWQIEPYETIDVAGILLCDENSCDVTAKQKFTSNMSKLTDVFKKLKDGAGKALCDCCTLLKDRDDLNRCSRCKKVYYCDANCQKLAWKRHKKVCRAPSSSAEEDAEVK
;
A
#
# COMPACT_ATOMS: atom_id res chain seq x y z
N MET A 1 3.35 -21.76 36.27
CA MET A 1 2.41 -21.44 35.17
C MET A 1 2.68 -19.99 34.78
N SER A 2 2.95 -19.77 33.50
CA SER A 2 3.61 -18.56 32.98
C SER A 2 2.66 -17.35 32.98
N VAL A 3 3.21 -16.18 33.28
CA VAL A 3 2.54 -14.86 33.34
C VAL A 3 1.84 -14.47 32.03
N ALA A 4 2.09 -15.21 30.94
CA ALA A 4 1.52 -14.98 29.61
C ALA A 4 0.02 -15.36 29.48
N GLU A 5 -0.52 -16.23 30.34
CA GLU A 5 -1.92 -16.68 30.23
C GLU A 5 -2.93 -15.69 30.84
N GLN A 6 -2.47 -14.69 31.62
CA GLN A 6 -3.36 -13.79 32.37
C GLN A 6 -3.72 -12.47 31.66
N HIS A 7 -3.29 -12.27 30.41
CA HIS A 7 -3.56 -11.03 29.65
C HIS A 7 -4.68 -11.15 28.60
N LEU A 8 -5.24 -12.34 28.36
CA LEU A 8 -6.26 -12.53 27.32
C LEU A 8 -7.70 -12.29 27.81
N GLU A 9 -7.94 -12.16 29.11
CA GLU A 9 -9.30 -12.10 29.69
C GLU A 9 -9.73 -10.69 30.16
N LYS A 10 -8.88 -9.66 30.03
CA LYS A 10 -9.11 -8.35 30.69
C LYS A 10 -9.69 -7.23 29.84
N ASP A 11 -9.77 -7.39 28.53
CA ASP A 11 -10.53 -6.49 27.70
C ASP A 11 -11.58 -7.31 26.96
N GLY A 12 -12.77 -7.40 27.55
CA GLY A 12 -13.99 -7.71 26.81
C GLY A 12 -14.23 -6.58 25.80
N GLY A 13 -13.40 -6.54 24.75
CA GLY A 13 -13.46 -5.57 23.69
C GLY A 13 -14.86 -5.62 23.12
N ASN A 14 -15.57 -4.51 23.21
CA ASN A 14 -16.86 -4.35 22.57
C ASN A 14 -16.60 -4.25 21.06
N PHE A 15 -16.35 -5.40 20.43
CA PHE A 15 -16.01 -5.48 19.02
C PHE A 15 -17.25 -5.14 18.20
N VAL A 16 -17.15 -4.05 17.46
CA VAL A 16 -18.23 -3.58 16.58
C VAL A 16 -17.83 -3.80 15.13
N CYS A 17 -18.84 -3.99 14.29
CA CYS A 17 -18.63 -3.98 12.84
C CYS A 17 -18.13 -2.60 12.41
N ASP A 18 -16.97 -2.52 11.74
CA ASP A 18 -16.36 -1.28 11.25
C ASP A 18 -17.22 -0.57 10.19
N SER A 19 -18.17 -1.30 9.57
CA SER A 19 -19.11 -0.73 8.62
C SER A 19 -20.32 -0.08 9.27
N CYS A 20 -20.99 -0.77 10.19
CA CYS A 20 -22.30 -0.35 10.73
C CYS A 20 -22.33 -0.05 12.24
N GLY A 21 -21.25 -0.32 12.96
CA GLY A 21 -21.15 -0.07 14.41
C GLY A 21 -21.93 -1.03 15.30
N LYS A 22 -22.57 -2.08 14.74
CA LYS A 22 -23.29 -3.09 15.52
C LYS A 22 -22.30 -4.01 16.24
N ASN A 23 -22.61 -4.35 17.48
CA ASN A 23 -21.81 -5.20 18.37
C ASN A 23 -21.95 -6.70 18.07
N LYS A 24 -21.74 -7.09 16.81
CA LYS A 24 -21.84 -8.47 16.30
C LYS A 24 -20.98 -8.70 15.04
N PRO A 25 -19.66 -8.45 15.07
CA PRO A 25 -18.79 -8.88 13.98
C PRO A 25 -18.76 -10.41 13.94
N THR A 26 -18.88 -10.97 12.75
CA THR A 26 -18.91 -12.41 12.47
C THR A 26 -17.64 -12.87 11.78
N HIS A 27 -16.93 -11.96 11.11
CA HIS A 27 -15.71 -12.29 10.38
C HIS A 27 -14.71 -11.12 10.36
N PHE A 28 -13.47 -11.46 9.98
CA PHE A 28 -12.33 -10.55 9.90
C PHE A 28 -11.73 -10.59 8.50
N ILE A 29 -11.51 -9.42 7.90
CA ILE A 29 -10.78 -9.28 6.64
C ILE A 29 -9.35 -8.81 6.94
N GLN A 30 -8.37 -9.66 6.61
CA GLN A 30 -6.96 -9.32 6.72
C GLN A 30 -6.54 -8.39 5.58
N VAL A 31 -5.88 -7.27 5.91
CA VAL A 31 -5.19 -6.45 4.91
C VAL A 31 -3.70 -6.73 5.04
N PRO A 32 -3.04 -7.27 4.00
CA PRO A 32 -1.60 -7.44 4.04
C PRO A 32 -0.95 -6.05 4.10
N THR A 33 -0.25 -5.77 5.19
CA THR A 33 0.39 -4.49 5.45
C THR A 33 1.70 -4.37 4.67
N ASP A 34 2.59 -5.38 4.67
CA ASP A 34 3.88 -5.25 3.95
C ASP A 34 4.56 -6.61 3.68
N CYS A 35 5.33 -6.65 2.58
CA CYS A 35 6.40 -7.58 2.20
C CYS A 35 6.10 -9.08 1.94
N TRP A 36 5.69 -9.40 0.71
CA TRP A 36 5.61 -10.78 0.19
C TRP A 36 6.95 -11.34 -0.32
N GLN A 37 8.08 -10.62 -0.18
CA GLN A 37 9.34 -10.96 -0.88
C GLN A 37 10.60 -11.01 -0.01
N ILE A 38 10.50 -11.09 1.32
CA ILE A 38 11.68 -11.32 2.17
C ILE A 38 11.45 -12.64 2.92
N GLU A 39 12.24 -13.65 2.59
CA GLU A 39 12.35 -14.88 3.38
C GLU A 39 13.42 -14.69 4.48
N PRO A 40 13.21 -15.23 5.70
CA PRO A 40 11.99 -15.92 6.16
C PRO A 40 10.89 -14.94 6.59
N TYR A 41 9.64 -15.30 6.29
CA TYR A 41 8.45 -14.53 6.65
C TYR A 41 8.20 -14.58 8.16
N GLU A 42 8.53 -13.51 8.88
CA GLU A 42 7.96 -13.26 10.20
C GLU A 42 6.72 -12.37 10.03
N THR A 43 5.58 -12.78 10.57
CA THR A 43 4.35 -11.98 10.52
C THR A 43 4.51 -10.83 11.50
N ILE A 44 4.81 -9.62 10.99
CA ILE A 44 5.21 -8.50 11.87
C ILE A 44 4.00 -7.80 12.48
N ASP A 45 2.87 -7.62 11.78
CA ASP A 45 1.58 -7.16 12.33
C ASP A 45 0.49 -7.25 11.23
N VAL A 46 -0.71 -7.76 11.55
CA VAL A 46 -1.85 -7.79 10.59
C VAL A 46 -2.93 -6.81 11.03
N ALA A 47 -3.09 -5.73 10.27
CA ALA A 47 -4.27 -4.88 10.39
C ALA A 47 -5.45 -5.56 9.67
N GLY A 48 -6.66 -5.45 10.23
CA GLY A 48 -7.84 -5.89 9.51
C GLY A 48 -9.14 -5.30 10.02
N ILE A 49 -10.22 -5.68 9.34
CA ILE A 49 -11.53 -5.07 9.43
C ILE A 49 -12.51 -6.11 9.96
N LEU A 50 -13.24 -5.78 11.02
CA LEU A 50 -14.27 -6.60 11.64
C LEU A 50 -15.63 -6.27 11.01
N LEU A 51 -16.32 -7.29 10.49
CA LEU A 51 -17.58 -7.12 9.77
C LEU A 51 -18.64 -8.12 10.22
N CYS A 52 -19.90 -7.75 10.06
CA CYS A 52 -21.06 -8.63 10.23
C CYS A 52 -21.55 -9.17 8.88
N ASP A 53 -22.29 -10.29 8.88
CA ASP A 53 -22.79 -10.97 7.66
C ASP A 53 -23.90 -10.22 6.90
N GLU A 54 -24.19 -8.96 7.26
CA GLU A 54 -25.08 -8.15 6.44
C GLU A 54 -24.35 -7.83 5.13
N ASN A 55 -24.87 -8.34 4.01
CA ASN A 55 -24.27 -8.19 2.67
C ASN A 55 -23.96 -6.72 2.28
N SER A 56 -24.61 -5.75 2.92
CA SER A 56 -24.33 -4.31 2.78
C SER A 56 -23.02 -3.86 3.45
N CYS A 57 -22.61 -4.50 4.53
CA CYS A 57 -21.43 -4.14 5.32
C CYS A 57 -20.12 -4.54 4.61
N ASP A 58 -20.11 -5.65 3.88
CA ASP A 58 -19.00 -6.06 3.01
C ASP A 58 -18.76 -5.07 1.87
N VAL A 59 -19.83 -4.71 1.17
CA VAL A 59 -19.77 -3.75 0.06
C VAL A 59 -19.33 -2.38 0.58
N THR A 60 -19.88 -1.95 1.71
CA THR A 60 -19.50 -0.68 2.36
C THR A 60 -18.04 -0.69 2.80
N ALA A 61 -17.54 -1.79 3.38
CA ALA A 61 -16.14 -1.91 3.78
C ALA A 61 -15.21 -1.82 2.56
N LYS A 62 -15.53 -2.54 1.49
CA LYS A 62 -14.78 -2.49 0.22
C LYS A 62 -14.79 -1.08 -0.38
N GLN A 63 -15.95 -0.43 -0.43
CA GLN A 63 -16.06 0.93 -0.98
C GLN A 63 -15.30 1.97 -0.14
N LYS A 64 -15.41 1.90 1.19
CA LYS A 64 -14.64 2.74 2.13
C LYS A 64 -13.15 2.50 1.95
N PHE A 65 -12.73 1.24 1.84
CA PHE A 65 -11.33 0.87 1.60
C PHE A 65 -10.82 1.47 0.28
N THR A 66 -11.54 1.31 -0.83
CA THR A 66 -11.16 1.88 -2.13
C THR A 66 -11.07 3.42 -2.08
N SER A 67 -12.06 4.10 -1.49
CA SER A 67 -12.08 5.56 -1.39
C SER A 67 -10.97 6.09 -0.46
N ASN A 68 -10.71 5.41 0.65
CA ASN A 68 -9.63 5.78 1.54
C ASN A 68 -8.27 5.52 0.89
N MET A 69 -8.14 4.43 0.13
CA MET A 69 -6.92 4.13 -0.62
C MET A 69 -6.64 5.20 -1.68
N SER A 70 -7.65 5.70 -2.39
CA SER A 70 -7.47 6.79 -3.36
C SER A 70 -7.02 8.09 -2.68
N LYS A 71 -7.62 8.45 -1.54
CA LYS A 71 -7.19 9.61 -0.74
C LYS A 71 -5.75 9.45 -0.24
N LEU A 72 -5.40 8.24 0.21
CA LEU A 72 -4.03 7.93 0.62
C LEU A 72 -3.08 8.07 -0.57
N THR A 73 -3.43 7.59 -1.76
CA THR A 73 -2.57 7.75 -2.94
C THR A 73 -2.30 9.22 -3.26
N ASP A 74 -3.27 10.11 -3.08
CA ASP A 74 -3.07 11.56 -3.29
C ASP A 74 -2.19 12.20 -2.22
N VAL A 75 -2.37 11.80 -0.94
CA VAL A 75 -1.52 12.26 0.15
C VAL A 75 -0.09 11.75 -0.06
N PHE A 76 0.09 10.47 -0.42
CA PHE A 76 1.38 9.90 -0.76
C PHE A 76 2.02 10.59 -1.96
N LYS A 77 1.25 10.97 -2.99
CA LYS A 77 1.75 11.76 -4.13
C LYS A 77 2.30 13.11 -3.65
N LYS A 78 1.53 13.83 -2.83
CA LYS A 78 1.94 15.13 -2.26
C LYS A 78 3.18 15.02 -1.37
N LEU A 79 3.28 13.98 -0.53
CA LEU A 79 4.45 13.76 0.33
C LEU A 79 5.70 13.36 -0.48
N LYS A 80 5.52 12.54 -1.52
CA LYS A 80 6.61 12.05 -2.38
C LYS A 80 7.27 13.17 -3.18
N ASP A 81 6.54 14.23 -3.49
CA ASP A 81 7.06 15.39 -4.22
C ASP A 81 7.82 16.39 -3.32
N GLY A 82 7.55 16.40 -2.01
CA GLY A 82 8.23 17.29 -1.04
C GLY A 82 9.44 16.69 -0.32
N ALA A 83 9.55 15.36 -0.22
CA ALA A 83 10.49 14.73 0.71
C ALA A 83 11.91 14.46 0.17
N GLY A 84 12.22 14.78 -1.10
CA GLY A 84 13.53 14.50 -1.70
C GLY A 84 13.91 13.01 -1.81
N LYS A 85 13.02 12.10 -1.37
CA LYS A 85 13.21 10.64 -1.38
C LYS A 85 12.39 9.97 -2.48
N ALA A 86 12.82 8.78 -2.90
CA ALA A 86 12.10 7.94 -3.86
C ALA A 86 12.31 6.45 -3.57
N LEU A 87 11.37 5.64 -4.04
CA LEU A 87 11.43 4.18 -3.95
C LEU A 87 12.07 3.61 -5.22
N CYS A 88 12.92 2.60 -5.06
CA CYS A 88 13.39 1.79 -6.18
C CYS A 88 12.22 0.99 -6.78
N ASP A 89 12.01 1.10 -8.10
CA ASP A 89 10.94 0.35 -8.81
C ASP A 89 11.21 -1.17 -8.86
N CYS A 90 12.41 -1.64 -8.48
CA CYS A 90 12.72 -3.06 -8.41
C CYS A 90 12.53 -3.65 -7.00
N CYS A 91 13.15 -3.05 -5.98
CA CYS A 91 13.24 -3.61 -4.63
C CYS A 91 12.50 -2.79 -3.57
N THR A 92 11.78 -1.73 -3.98
CA THR A 92 10.98 -0.86 -3.10
C THR A 92 11.74 -0.19 -1.96
N LEU A 93 13.08 -0.18 -2.01
CA LEU A 93 13.89 0.50 -1.00
C LEU A 93 13.72 2.01 -1.13
N LEU A 94 13.45 2.70 -0.02
CA LEU A 94 13.36 4.16 0.06
C LEU A 94 14.76 4.75 0.24
N LYS A 95 15.19 5.62 -0.68
CA LYS A 95 16.46 6.36 -0.59
C LYS A 95 16.27 7.81 -1.00
N ASP A 96 17.27 8.64 -0.76
CA ASP A 96 17.32 9.98 -1.32
C ASP A 96 17.39 9.91 -2.86
N ARG A 97 16.71 10.84 -3.54
CA ARG A 97 16.62 10.85 -5.00
C ARG A 97 17.99 10.98 -5.66
N ASP A 98 18.92 11.64 -4.98
CA ASP A 98 20.30 11.83 -5.45
C ASP A 98 21.12 10.53 -5.43
N ASP A 99 20.74 9.56 -4.57
CA ASP A 99 21.36 8.23 -4.48
C ASP A 99 20.73 7.22 -5.44
N LEU A 100 19.77 7.65 -6.27
CA LEU A 100 19.01 6.78 -7.17
C LEU A 100 19.17 7.20 -8.63
N ASN A 101 19.32 6.19 -9.48
CA ASN A 101 19.36 6.36 -10.92
C ASN A 101 17.95 6.43 -11.50
N ARG A 102 17.64 7.48 -12.26
CA ARG A 102 16.38 7.58 -13.00
C ARG A 102 16.45 6.80 -14.31
N CYS A 103 15.32 6.25 -14.74
CA CYS A 103 15.20 5.70 -16.09
C CYS A 103 15.55 6.79 -17.13
N SER A 104 16.57 6.56 -17.95
CA SER A 104 17.05 7.51 -18.95
C SER A 104 16.01 7.86 -20.01
N ARG A 105 15.11 6.92 -20.33
CA ARG A 105 14.05 7.10 -21.35
C ARG A 105 12.85 7.88 -20.83
N CYS A 106 12.21 7.40 -19.76
CA CYS A 106 10.95 7.97 -19.29
C CYS A 106 11.12 9.03 -18.19
N LYS A 107 12.23 8.98 -17.44
CA LYS A 107 12.52 9.82 -16.27
C LYS A 107 11.47 9.77 -15.14
N LYS A 108 10.51 8.81 -15.19
CA LYS A 108 9.39 8.67 -14.24
C LYS A 108 9.66 7.74 -13.05
N VAL A 109 10.65 6.86 -13.14
CA VAL A 109 10.96 5.85 -12.10
C VAL A 109 12.44 5.89 -11.70
N TYR A 110 12.72 5.39 -10.50
CA TYR A 110 14.04 5.38 -9.86
C TYR A 110 14.51 3.95 -9.60
N TYR A 111 15.82 3.74 -9.63
CA TYR A 111 16.50 2.47 -9.38
C TYR A 111 17.73 2.68 -8.51
N CYS A 112 18.06 1.72 -7.64
CA CYS A 112 19.33 1.77 -6.90
C CYS A 112 20.52 1.84 -7.86
N ASP A 113 20.50 0.99 -8.89
CA ASP A 113 21.59 0.82 -9.85
C ASP A 113 21.08 0.17 -11.15
N ALA A 114 22.01 -0.09 -12.08
CA ALA A 114 21.72 -0.75 -13.34
C ALA A 114 21.22 -2.19 -13.17
N ASN A 115 21.54 -2.88 -12.07
CA ASN A 115 21.05 -4.23 -11.81
C ASN A 115 19.54 -4.20 -11.49
N CYS A 116 19.12 -3.31 -10.58
CA CYS A 116 17.71 -3.08 -10.28
C CYS A 116 16.92 -2.68 -11.53
N GLN A 117 17.48 -1.84 -12.40
CA GLN A 117 16.83 -1.48 -13.66
C GLN A 117 16.62 -2.70 -14.56
N LYS A 118 17.63 -3.57 -14.73
CA LYS A 118 17.55 -4.78 -15.57
C LYS A 118 16.51 -5.77 -15.05
N LEU A 119 16.47 -5.98 -13.74
CA LEU A 119 15.51 -6.89 -13.09
C LEU A 119 14.07 -6.38 -13.28
N ALA A 120 13.83 -5.08 -13.05
CA ALA A 120 12.52 -4.47 -13.25
C ALA A 120 12.13 -4.32 -14.74
N TRP A 121 13.09 -4.38 -15.67
CA TRP A 121 12.89 -4.04 -17.09
C TRP A 121 11.77 -4.83 -17.76
N LYS A 122 11.62 -6.13 -17.44
CA LYS A 122 10.56 -6.97 -18.04
C LYS A 122 9.16 -6.40 -17.81
N ARG A 123 8.92 -5.81 -16.63
CA ARG A 123 7.67 -5.12 -16.28
C ARG A 123 7.68 -3.68 -16.78
N HIS A 124 8.76 -2.93 -16.49
CA HIS A 124 8.84 -1.50 -16.78
C HIS A 124 8.74 -1.18 -18.29
N LYS A 125 9.33 -2.00 -19.16
CA LYS A 125 9.34 -1.77 -20.62
C LYS A 125 7.94 -1.60 -21.23
N LYS A 126 6.90 -2.20 -20.64
CA LYS A 126 5.52 -2.13 -21.13
C LYS A 126 4.92 -0.73 -20.97
N VAL A 127 5.41 0.03 -19.98
CA VAL A 127 4.91 1.37 -19.62
C VAL A 127 5.94 2.47 -19.83
N CYS A 128 7.18 2.11 -20.22
CA CYS A 128 8.27 3.04 -20.44
C CYS A 128 8.05 3.87 -21.72
N ARG A 129 7.62 5.12 -21.56
CA ARG A 129 7.41 6.08 -22.66
C ARG A 129 8.28 7.31 -22.42
N ALA A 130 8.87 7.85 -23.48
CA ALA A 130 9.59 9.11 -23.40
C ALA A 130 8.62 10.22 -22.95
N PRO A 131 9.07 11.22 -22.18
CA PRO A 131 8.25 12.40 -21.95
C PRO A 131 7.97 13.05 -23.32
N SER A 132 6.70 13.11 -23.73
CA SER A 132 6.31 13.91 -24.88
C SER A 132 6.71 15.36 -24.59
N SER A 133 7.35 16.03 -25.54
CA SER A 133 7.75 17.44 -25.44
C SER A 133 6.55 18.40 -25.55
N SER A 134 5.39 17.99 -25.06
CA SER A 134 4.16 18.76 -24.98
C SER A 134 3.54 18.42 -23.63
N ALA A 135 3.61 19.39 -22.73
CA ALA A 135 2.83 19.40 -21.50
C ALA A 135 1.35 19.42 -21.89
N GLU A 136 0.64 18.29 -21.74
CA GLU A 136 -0.82 18.18 -21.64
C GLU A 136 -1.23 16.71 -21.44
N GLU A 137 -2.37 16.53 -20.78
CA GLU A 137 -3.07 15.28 -20.38
C GLU A 137 -2.74 14.67 -18.99
N ASP A 138 -3.03 15.43 -17.93
CA ASP A 138 -4.12 15.03 -17.01
C ASP A 138 -5.45 15.43 -17.71
N ALA A 139 -6.11 14.50 -18.40
CA ALA A 139 -7.45 14.68 -18.93
C ALA A 139 -8.45 13.75 -18.22
N GLU A 140 -9.21 14.39 -17.34
CA GLU A 140 -10.62 14.18 -17.04
C GLU A 140 -11.33 13.07 -17.84
N VAL A 141 -11.68 11.98 -17.15
CA VAL A 141 -12.71 11.05 -17.62
C VAL A 141 -14.05 11.56 -17.08
N LYS A 142 -14.87 12.04 -18.00
CA LYS A 142 -16.27 12.42 -17.80
C LYS A 142 -17.18 11.20 -17.89
#